data_AF-A0A7G5IHW1-F1
#
_entry.id   AF-A0A7G5IHW1-F1
#
_cell.length_a   1.000
_cell.length_b   1.000
_cell.length_c   1.000
_cell.angle_alpha   90.00
_cell.angle_beta   90.00
_cell.angle_gamma   90.00
#
_symmetry.space_group_name_H-M   'P 1'
#
loop_
_entity.id
_entity.type
_entity.pdbx_description
1 polymer ?
#
loop_
_entity_poly.entity_id
_entity_poly.type
_entity_poly.pdbx_seq_one_letter_code
_entity_poly.pdbx_strand_id
1 'polypeptide(L)'
;MISVRILGFLLGLLLIAGELARWWGNAMGLPKALDDVIAGAILLLLAVLGGRIAPALHVAGWALFTGVMLTTLVINLDAWMWDAGKARAGLYAAALSLLSAVGAIVTLWWARRAGGK
;
A
#
# COMPACT_ATOMS: atom_id res chain seq x y z
N MET A 1 -10.96 -16.63 -0.85
CA MET A 1 -10.99 -15.46 -1.79
C MET A 1 -11.55 -14.20 -1.14
N ILE A 2 -12.59 -14.32 -0.29
CA ILE A 2 -13.20 -13.19 0.42
C ILE A 2 -12.17 -12.43 1.28
N SER A 3 -11.29 -13.14 2.00
CA SER A 3 -10.30 -12.53 2.90
C SER A 3 -9.30 -11.59 2.20
N VAL A 4 -8.81 -11.95 1.00
CA VAL A 4 -7.86 -11.09 0.23
C VAL A 4 -8.57 -9.87 -0.36
N ARG A 5 -9.84 -10.02 -0.74
CA ARG A 5 -10.66 -8.89 -1.21
C ARG A 5 -10.96 -7.92 -0.09
N ILE A 6 -11.36 -8.43 1.08
CA ILE A 6 -11.57 -7.60 2.28
C ILE A 6 -10.27 -6.89 2.63
N LEU A 7 -9.13 -7.58 2.62
CA LEU A 7 -7.83 -6.99 2.89
C LEU A 7 -7.50 -5.86 1.90
N GLY A 8 -7.62 -6.11 0.59
CA GLY A 8 -7.40 -5.07 -0.43
C GLY A 8 -8.34 -3.88 -0.25
N PHE A 9 -9.59 -4.13 0.13
CA PHE A 9 -10.56 -3.07 0.40
C PHE A 9 -10.16 -2.22 1.62
N LEU A 10 -9.83 -2.86 2.74
CA LEU A 10 -9.44 -2.18 3.97
C LEU A 10 -8.13 -1.40 3.80
N LEU A 11 -7.12 -1.99 3.16
CA LEU A 11 -5.86 -1.32 2.89
C LEU A 11 -6.02 -0.17 1.89
N GLY A 12 -6.85 -0.36 0.87
CA GLY A 12 -7.16 0.71 -0.09
C GLY A 12 -7.86 1.90 0.57
N LEU A 13 -8.85 1.64 1.43
CA LEU A 13 -9.47 2.70 2.24
C LEU A 13 -8.48 3.35 3.20
N LEU A 14 -7.60 2.56 3.84
CA LEU A 14 -6.62 3.09 4.78
C LEU A 14 -5.66 4.08 4.12
N LEU A 15 -5.15 3.78 2.92
CA LEU A 15 -4.27 4.68 2.18
C LEU A 15 -4.97 5.98 1.79
N ILE A 16 -6.18 5.87 1.24
CA ILE A 16 -6.96 7.05 0.84
C ILE A 16 -7.34 7.91 2.06
N ALA A 17 -7.78 7.29 3.15
CA ALA A 17 -8.12 7.98 4.39
C ALA A 17 -6.89 8.64 5.02
N GLY A 18 -5.74 7.96 4.98
CA GLY A 18 -4.46 8.51 5.45
C GLY A 18 -4.06 9.76 4.68
N GLU A 19 -4.24 9.74 3.36
CA GLU A 19 -3.96 10.93 2.54
C GLU A 19 -4.98 12.05 2.78
N LEU A 20 -6.28 11.75 2.86
CA LEU A 20 -7.31 12.74 3.18
C LEU A 20 -7.03 13.42 4.53
N ALA A 21 -6.59 12.66 5.54
CA ALA A 21 -6.21 13.20 6.84
C ALA A 21 -4.99 14.14 6.74
N ARG A 22 -4.00 13.81 5.90
CA ARG A 22 -2.86 14.70 5.62
C ARG A 22 -3.27 15.94 4.84
N TRP A 23 -4.25 15.81 3.95
CA TRP A 23 -4.73 16.87 3.10
C TRP A 23 -5.45 17.96 3.91
N TRP A 24 -6.28 17.56 4.88
CA TRP A 24 -6.94 18.49 5.80
C TRP A 24 -5.95 19.34 6.62
N GLY A 25 -4.74 18.82 6.87
CA GLY A 25 -3.67 19.54 7.56
C GLY A 25 -2.71 20.32 6.64
N ASN A 26 -2.96 20.37 5.33
CA ASN A 26 -2.03 20.98 4.36
C ASN A 26 -2.54 22.31 3.80
N ALA A 27 -1.82 23.40 4.08
CA ALA A 27 -2.16 24.75 3.59
C ALA A 27 -2.14 24.88 2.06
N MET A 28 -1.41 24.01 1.35
CA MET A 28 -1.30 24.06 -0.12
C MET A 28 -2.40 23.29 -0.85
N GLY A 29 -3.23 22.50 -0.16
CA GLY A 29 -4.31 21.73 -0.79
C GLY A 29 -3.85 20.72 -1.86
N LEU A 30 -2.55 20.35 -1.88
CA LEU A 30 -2.00 19.37 -2.81
C LEU A 30 -1.77 18.02 -2.11
N PRO A 31 -2.06 16.88 -2.77
CA PRO A 31 -1.74 15.57 -2.22
C PRO A 31 -0.24 15.48 -2.00
N LYS A 32 0.16 15.12 -0.77
CA LYS A 32 1.56 14.88 -0.42
C LYS A 32 2.02 13.49 -0.83
N ALA A 33 1.11 12.52 -0.92
CA ALA A 33 1.39 11.14 -1.32
C ALA A 33 0.40 10.67 -2.39
N LEU A 34 0.54 11.19 -3.61
CA LEU A 34 -0.32 10.80 -4.74
C LEU A 34 -0.17 9.30 -5.09
N ASP A 35 1.02 8.77 -4.90
CA ASP A 35 1.36 7.35 -5.01
C ASP A 35 0.56 6.46 -4.05
N ASP A 36 0.37 6.88 -2.79
CA ASP A 36 -0.48 6.19 -1.81
C ASP A 36 -1.95 6.15 -2.28
N VAL A 37 -2.46 7.25 -2.83
CA VAL A 37 -3.84 7.32 -3.37
C VAL A 37 -4.01 6.40 -4.57
N ILE A 38 -3.05 6.40 -5.49
CA ILE A 38 -3.08 5.54 -6.68
C ILE A 38 -3.03 4.07 -6.26
N ALA A 39 -2.11 3.68 -5.37
CA ALA A 39 -2.04 2.33 -4.85
C ALA A 39 -3.34 1.93 -4.13
N GLY A 40 -3.91 2.83 -3.32
CA GLY A 40 -5.16 2.59 -2.62
C GLY A 40 -6.35 2.41 -3.56
N ALA A 41 -6.48 3.25 -4.58
CA ALA A 41 -7.53 3.16 -5.59
C ALA A 41 -7.44 1.85 -6.40
N ILE A 42 -6.23 1.43 -6.76
CA ILE A 42 -5.99 0.16 -7.44
C ILE A 42 -6.39 -1.02 -6.56
N LEU A 43 -6.02 -1.02 -5.28
CA LEU A 43 -6.44 -2.09 -4.35
C LEU A 43 -7.96 -2.14 -4.17
N LEU A 44 -8.63 -0.99 -4.08
CA LEU A 44 -10.10 -0.93 -4.03
C LEU A 44 -10.73 -1.50 -5.30
N LEU A 45 -10.23 -1.10 -6.48
CA LEU A 45 -10.72 -1.60 -7.75
C LEU A 45 -10.56 -3.12 -7.86
N LEU A 46 -9.38 -3.64 -7.49
CA LEU A 46 -9.12 -5.09 -7.46
C LEU A 46 -10.03 -5.83 -6.46
N ALA A 47 -10.31 -5.23 -5.31
CA ALA A 47 -11.20 -5.81 -4.31
C ALA A 47 -12.66 -5.87 -4.79
N VAL A 48 -13.16 -4.79 -5.40
CA VAL A 48 -14.52 -4.68 -5.96
C VAL A 48 -14.71 -5.68 -7.09
N LEU A 49 -13.82 -5.67 -8.08
CA LEU A 49 -13.90 -6.55 -9.25
C LEU A 49 -13.58 -8.02 -8.89
N GLY A 50 -12.77 -8.25 -7.86
CA GLY A 50 -12.55 -9.55 -7.24
C GLY A 50 -12.02 -10.61 -8.21
N GLY A 51 -12.72 -11.76 -8.29
CA GLY A 51 -12.32 -12.86 -9.16
C GLY A 51 -12.59 -12.65 -10.65
N ARG A 52 -13.23 -11.54 -11.05
CA ARG A 52 -13.57 -11.25 -12.46
C ARG A 52 -12.38 -10.79 -13.31
N ILE A 53 -11.24 -10.53 -12.68
CA ILE A 53 -10.04 -9.99 -13.31
C ILE A 53 -8.95 -11.05 -13.34
N ALA A 54 -8.08 -10.96 -14.36
CA ALA A 54 -6.98 -11.89 -14.52
C ALA A 54 -6.05 -11.90 -13.28
N PRO A 55 -5.55 -13.07 -12.83
CA PRO A 55 -4.58 -13.18 -11.75
C PRO A 55 -3.36 -12.26 -11.93
N ALA A 56 -2.90 -12.05 -13.17
CA ALA A 56 -1.79 -11.16 -13.48
C ALA A 56 -2.04 -9.69 -13.08
N LEU A 57 -3.29 -9.21 -13.19
CA LEU A 57 -3.65 -7.86 -12.77
C LEU A 57 -3.66 -7.72 -11.24
N HIS A 58 -4.03 -8.80 -10.54
CA HIS A 58 -3.86 -8.84 -9.08
C HIS A 58 -2.39 -8.81 -8.69
N VAL A 59 -1.53 -9.58 -9.36
CA VAL A 59 -0.07 -9.51 -9.14
C VAL A 59 0.43 -8.08 -9.33
N ALA A 60 0.09 -7.44 -10.45
CA ALA A 60 0.54 -6.08 -10.74
C ALA A 60 0.10 -5.06 -9.68
N GLY A 61 -1.18 -5.08 -9.26
CA GLY A 61 -1.67 -4.12 -8.27
C GLY A 61 -1.12 -4.35 -6.86
N TRP A 62 -0.99 -5.61 -6.41
CA TRP A 62 -0.36 -5.91 -5.12
C TRP A 62 1.15 -5.64 -5.13
N ALA A 63 1.83 -5.83 -6.26
CA ALA A 63 3.24 -5.46 -6.43
C ALA A 63 3.43 -3.95 -6.40
N LEU A 64 2.55 -3.18 -7.06
CA LEU A 64 2.57 -1.72 -7.00
C LEU A 64 2.40 -1.21 -5.57
N PHE A 65 1.39 -1.70 -4.85
CA PHE A 65 1.19 -1.38 -3.44
C PHE A 65 2.45 -1.68 -2.61
N THR A 66 3.05 -2.85 -2.80
CA THR A 66 4.29 -3.24 -2.11
C THR A 66 5.43 -2.27 -2.42
N GLY A 67 5.59 -1.90 -3.70
CA GLY A 67 6.61 -0.95 -4.14
C GLY A 67 6.45 0.41 -3.48
N VAL A 68 5.23 0.96 -3.44
CA VAL A 68 4.94 2.23 -2.77
C VAL A 68 5.31 2.15 -1.29
N MET A 69 4.85 1.12 -0.56
CA MET A 69 5.18 0.95 0.87
C MET A 69 6.68 0.83 1.12
N LEU A 70 7.43 0.15 0.25
CA LEU A 70 8.89 0.06 0.33
C LEU A 70 9.57 1.40 0.09
N THR A 71 9.14 2.16 -0.91
CA THR A 71 9.66 3.51 -1.17
C THR A 71 9.42 4.42 0.04
N THR A 72 8.21 4.42 0.59
CA THR A 72 7.88 5.19 1.80
C THR A 72 8.68 4.71 3.01
N LEU A 73 8.91 3.41 3.14
CA LEU A 73 9.71 2.82 4.22
C LEU A 73 11.14 3.34 4.19
N VAL A 74 11.79 3.32 3.02
CA VAL A 74 13.17 3.82 2.85
C VAL A 74 13.28 5.27 3.31
N ILE A 75 12.35 6.13 2.88
CA ILE A 75 12.32 7.55 3.28
C ILE A 75 12.19 7.70 4.81
N ASN A 76 11.35 6.88 5.45
CA ASN A 76 11.15 6.95 6.89
C ASN A 76 12.31 6.35 7.70
N LEU A 77 12.96 5.31 7.19
CA LEU A 77 14.17 4.75 7.79
C LEU A 77 15.33 5.75 7.73
N ASP A 78 15.53 6.39 6.59
CA ASP A 78 16.55 7.44 6.42
C ASP A 78 16.31 8.58 7.41
N ALA A 79 15.07 9.07 7.48
CA ALA A 79 14.70 10.10 8.46
C ALA A 79 14.85 9.62 9.91
N TRP A 80 14.58 8.36 10.22
CA TRP A 80 14.77 7.83 11.57
C TRP A 80 16.24 7.76 11.97
N MET A 81 17.11 7.38 11.03
CA MET A 81 18.55 7.25 11.27
C MET A 81 19.24 8.60 11.42
N TRP A 82 18.82 9.61 10.64
CA TRP A 82 19.54 10.88 10.53
C TRP A 82 18.85 12.08 11.17
N ASP A 83 17.55 11.99 11.50
CA ASP A 83 16.78 13.09 12.09
C ASP A 83 16.09 12.64 13.40
N ALA A 84 16.83 12.81 14.51
CA ALA A 84 16.38 12.48 15.86
C ALA A 84 15.12 13.24 16.32
N GLY A 85 14.68 14.28 15.58
CA GLY A 85 13.46 15.04 15.87
C GLY A 85 12.17 14.29 15.56
N LYS A 86 12.21 13.22 14.76
CA LYS A 86 11.00 12.45 14.38
C LYS A 86 10.77 11.27 15.32
N ALA A 87 10.30 11.56 16.53
CA ALA A 87 10.04 10.58 17.58
C ALA A 87 9.13 9.38 17.19
N ARG A 88 8.38 9.48 16.08
CA ARG A 88 7.49 8.41 15.59
C ARG A 88 8.01 7.67 14.35
N ALA A 89 9.16 8.04 13.80
CA ALA A 89 9.67 7.47 12.55
C ALA A 89 9.86 5.95 12.61
N GLY A 90 10.36 5.41 13.73
CA GLY A 90 10.48 3.96 13.94
C GLY A 90 9.14 3.21 13.94
N LEU A 91 8.08 3.79 14.52
CA LEU A 91 6.73 3.19 14.49
C LEU A 91 6.16 3.16 13.07
N TYR A 92 6.36 4.24 12.30
CA TYR A 92 5.95 4.27 10.89
C TYR A 92 6.72 3.26 10.06
N ALA A 93 8.04 3.13 10.26
CA ALA A 93 8.86 2.14 9.58
C ALA A 93 8.42 0.71 9.88
N ALA A 94 8.07 0.40 11.13
CA ALA A 94 7.55 -0.91 11.50
C ALA A 94 6.21 -1.21 10.80
N ALA A 95 5.29 -0.24 10.77
CA ALA A 95 4.00 -0.38 10.09
C ALA A 95 4.17 -0.58 8.58
N LEU A 96 5.02 0.22 7.92
CA LEU A 96 5.31 0.12 6.49
C LEU A 96 6.01 -1.21 6.15
N SER A 97 6.88 -1.72 7.01
CA SER A 97 7.50 -3.04 6.85
C SER A 97 6.46 -4.15 6.87
N LEU A 98 5.51 -4.10 7.80
CA LEU A 98 4.41 -5.07 7.87
C LEU A 98 3.53 -5.00 6.61
N LEU A 99 3.16 -3.79 6.18
CA LEU A 99 2.35 -3.60 4.96
C LEU A 99 3.08 -4.12 3.72
N SER A 100 4.38 -3.86 3.60
CA SER A 100 5.22 -4.38 2.52
C SER A 100 5.26 -5.90 2.51
N ALA A 101 5.44 -6.52 3.69
CA ALA A 101 5.41 -7.98 3.81
C ALA A 101 4.07 -8.58 3.40
N VAL A 102 2.96 -7.98 3.85
CA VAL A 102 1.60 -8.39 3.46
C VAL A 102 1.43 -8.29 1.94
N GLY A 103 1.82 -7.16 1.34
CA GLY A 103 1.74 -6.95 -0.10
C GLY A 103 2.54 -7.99 -0.89
N ALA A 104 3.79 -8.25 -0.48
CA ALA A 104 4.65 -9.25 -1.10
C ALA A 104 4.06 -10.67 -1.02
N ILE A 105 3.56 -11.07 0.15
CA ILE A 105 2.93 -12.38 0.35
C ILE A 105 1.72 -12.55 -0.57
N VAL A 106 0.84 -11.55 -0.65
CA VAL A 106 -0.36 -11.62 -1.50
C VAL A 106 0.00 -11.61 -2.98
N THR A 107 1.02 -10.83 -3.37
CA THR A 107 1.58 -10.82 -4.73
C THR A 107 2.06 -12.21 -5.13
N LEU A 108 2.89 -12.85 -4.30
CA LEU A 108 3.42 -14.19 -4.55
C LEU A 108 2.31 -15.24 -4.61
N TRP A 109 1.29 -15.12 -3.78
CA TRP A 109 0.13 -16.01 -3.81
C TRP A 109 -0.65 -15.92 -5.14
N TRP A 110 -0.84 -14.71 -5.67
CA TRP A 110 -1.44 -14.53 -7.00
C TRP A 110 -0.52 -14.98 -8.13
N ALA A 111 0.79 -14.76 -8.02
CA ALA A 111 1.77 -15.18 -9.02
C ALA A 111 1.77 -16.70 -9.19
N ARG A 112 1.73 -17.46 -8.09
CA ARG A 112 1.60 -18.93 -8.12
C ARG A 112 0.36 -19.40 -8.87
N ARG A 113 -0.73 -18.62 -8.84
CA ARG A 113 -1.98 -18.93 -9.55
C ARG A 113 -1.97 -18.49 -11.01
N ALA A 114 -1.18 -17.49 -11.34
CA ALA A 114 -0.98 -17.05 -12.72
C ALA A 114 -0.10 -18.03 -13.50
N GLY A 115 0.96 -18.56 -12.86
CA GLY A 115 1.93 -19.48 -13.47
C GLY A 115 1.57 -20.97 -13.44
N GLY A 116 0.46 -21.36 -12.80
CA GLY A 116 -0.03 -22.74 -12.80
C GLY A 116 -0.86 -23.11 -14.04
N LYS A 117 -0.63 -22.43 -15.17
CA LYS A 117 -1.25 -22.71 -16.47
C LYS A 117 -0.26 -23.41 -17.37
#